data_AF-A0A661CHF1-F1
#
_entry.id   AF-A0A661CHF1-F1
#
_cell.length_a   1.000
_cell.length_b   1.000
_cell.length_c   1.000
_cell.angle_alpha   90.00
_cell.angle_beta   90.00
_cell.angle_gamma   90.00
#
_symmetry.space_group_name_H-M   'P 1'
#
loop_
_entity.id
_entity.type
_entity.pdbx_description
1 polymer ?
#
loop_
_entity_poly.entity_id
_entity_poly.type
_entity_poly.pdbx_seq_one_letter_code
_entity_poly.pdbx_strand_id
1 'polypeptide(L)'
;MIFTLIAVAASLIVALVLVWPLFSKKHQTDIIGRDQVNLQSAATRLAELKQELEDGQITADQFEKYQLDIEMAAVEDLNTSNSSAATHGKGNTIVASSVVLIVLLASTLIYQQNGFKQEFEDDQQQLAVENSKQAEADKIITTVEKFIKENPEDVESRVILAQVYIEEERFSDAAAIYRELYDINPEEPDVLVNYAEA
;
A
#
# COMPACT_ATOMS: atom_id res chain seq x y z
N MET A 1 2.94 -0.72 -11.95
CA MET A 1 3.89 0.36 -11.60
C MET A 1 3.20 1.63 -11.07
N ILE A 2 2.38 2.36 -11.86
CA ILE A 2 1.73 3.61 -11.40
C ILE A 2 0.68 3.35 -10.29
N PHE A 3 -0.12 2.30 -10.43
CA PHE A 3 -1.15 1.94 -9.45
C PHE A 3 -0.57 1.63 -8.06
N THR A 4 0.55 0.89 -8.00
CA THR A 4 1.21 0.55 -6.74
C THR A 4 1.81 1.78 -6.06
N LEU A 5 2.38 2.71 -6.85
CA LEU A 5 2.85 4.00 -6.32
C LEU A 5 1.71 4.83 -5.71
N ILE A 6 0.55 4.89 -6.36
CA ILE A 6 -0.64 5.59 -5.85
C ILE A 6 -1.15 4.94 -4.57
N ALA A 7 -1.23 3.60 -4.54
CA ALA A 7 -1.69 2.85 -3.38
C ALA A 7 -0.77 3.06 -2.16
N VAL A 8 0.55 3.05 -2.36
CA VAL A 8 1.53 3.31 -1.30
C VAL A 8 1.43 4.75 -0.79
N ALA A 9 1.29 5.73 -1.70
CA ALA A 9 1.13 7.13 -1.33
C ALA A 9 -0.16 7.38 -0.52
N ALA A 10 -1.28 6.77 -0.94
CA ALA A 10 -2.56 6.88 -0.23
C ALA A 10 -2.48 6.29 1.19
N SER A 11 -1.87 5.11 1.34
CA SER A 11 -1.67 4.46 2.65
C SER A 11 -0.78 5.31 3.58
N LEU A 12 0.28 5.92 3.05
CA LEU A 12 1.15 6.82 3.82
C LEU A 12 0.38 8.06 4.32
N ILE A 13 -0.47 8.65 3.49
CA ILE A 13 -1.29 9.81 3.87
C ILE A 13 -2.26 9.44 5.00
N VAL A 14 -2.96 8.31 4.87
CA VAL A 14 -3.90 7.83 5.91
C VAL A 14 -3.17 7.57 7.23
N ALA A 15 -1.99 6.95 7.20
CA ALA A 15 -1.17 6.75 8.38
C ALA A 15 -0.75 8.08 9.03
N LEU A 16 -0.34 9.06 8.22
CA LEU A 16 0.04 10.40 8.70
C LEU A 16 -1.14 11.13 9.35
N VAL A 17 -2.33 11.06 8.76
CA VAL A 17 -3.55 11.67 9.30
C VAL A 17 -3.98 11.01 10.61
N LEU A 18 -3.82 9.69 10.75
CA LEU A 18 -4.14 8.96 11.99
C LEU A 18 -3.13 9.23 13.11
N VAL A 19 -1.86 9.45 12.75
CA VAL A 19 -0.78 9.72 13.71
C VAL A 19 -0.69 11.20 14.08
N TRP A 20 -1.16 12.11 13.22
CA TRP A 20 -1.24 13.56 13.48
C TRP A 20 -1.91 13.94 14.81
N PRO A 21 -3.11 13.42 15.17
CA PRO A 21 -3.74 13.73 16.46
C PRO A 21 -2.96 13.18 17.66
N LEU A 22 -2.02 12.25 17.45
CA LEU A 22 -1.12 11.76 18.49
C LEU A 22 0.01 12.75 18.80
N PHE A 23 0.43 13.54 17.81
CA PHE A 23 1.45 14.59 17.95
C PHE A 23 0.88 15.99 18.16
N SER A 24 -0.41 16.19 17.92
CA SER A 24 -1.13 17.36 18.39
C SER A 24 -0.97 17.43 19.90
N LYS A 25 -0.08 18.32 20.33
CA LYS A 25 0.17 18.61 21.75
C LYS A 25 -1.17 18.63 22.45
N LYS A 26 -1.32 17.68 23.36
CA LYS A 26 -2.34 17.64 24.38
C LYS A 26 -2.57 19.09 24.80
N HIS A 27 -3.81 19.57 24.68
CA HIS A 27 -4.28 20.65 25.54
C HIS A 27 -4.14 20.10 26.96
N GLN A 28 -2.92 20.21 27.47
CA GLN A 28 -2.46 19.91 28.82
C GLN A 28 -2.39 21.21 29.61
N THR A 29 -3.00 22.28 29.10
CA THR A 29 -3.80 23.23 29.85
C THR A 29 -5.05 22.46 30.27
N ASP A 30 -5.13 21.80 31.43
CA ASP A 30 -5.35 22.54 32.67
C ASP A 30 -5.12 21.69 33.95
N ILE A 31 -4.06 20.87 34.00
CA ILE A 31 -3.76 20.11 35.23
C ILE A 31 -3.08 20.99 36.29
N ILE A 32 -2.52 22.15 35.90
CA ILE A 32 -1.91 23.10 36.86
C ILE A 32 -2.94 24.10 37.41
N GLY A 33 -4.14 24.22 36.82
CA GLY A 33 -5.19 25.12 37.28
C GLY A 33 -6.18 24.53 38.28
N ARG A 34 -6.34 23.19 38.33
CA ARG A 34 -7.46 22.56 39.04
C ARG A 34 -7.33 22.60 40.56
N ASP A 35 -6.11 22.50 41.09
CA ASP A 35 -5.84 22.61 42.53
C ASP A 35 -5.94 24.07 43.02
N GLN A 36 -5.55 25.03 42.18
CA GLN A 36 -5.67 26.47 42.49
C GLN A 36 -7.12 26.95 42.47
N VAL A 37 -7.94 26.45 41.53
CA VAL A 37 -9.37 26.80 41.41
C VAL A 37 -10.17 26.32 42.63
N ASN A 38 -9.83 25.17 43.20
CA ASN A 38 -10.54 24.60 44.34
C ASN A 38 -10.28 25.35 45.65
N LEU A 39 -9.01 25.67 45.96
CA LEU A 39 -8.66 26.44 47.16
C LEU A 39 -9.23 27.87 47.10
N GLN A 40 -9.17 28.51 45.92
CA GLN A 40 -9.73 29.83 45.70
C GLN A 40 -11.25 29.83 45.89
N SER A 41 -11.94 28.78 45.42
CA SER A 41 -13.39 28.66 45.59
C SER A 41 -13.83 28.54 47.05
N ALA A 42 -13.07 27.81 47.89
CA ALA A 42 -13.34 27.68 49.31
C ALA A 42 -13.14 29.02 50.05
N ALA A 43 -12.07 29.76 49.69
CA ALA A 43 -11.81 31.08 50.24
C ALA A 43 -12.94 32.09 49.91
N THR A 44 -13.50 32.04 48.69
CA THR A 44 -14.65 32.88 48.32
C THR A 44 -15.88 32.58 49.16
N ARG A 45 -16.22 31.29 49.37
CA ARG A 45 -17.38 30.88 50.17
C ARG A 45 -17.26 31.31 51.64
N LEU A 46 -16.06 31.26 52.21
CA LEU A 46 -15.81 31.75 53.57
C LEU A 46 -16.00 33.27 53.68
N ALA A 47 -15.64 34.03 52.63
CA ALA A 47 -15.86 35.47 52.60
C ALA A 47 -17.35 35.82 52.51
N GLU A 48 -18.12 35.09 51.69
CA GLU A 48 -19.58 35.22 51.59
C GLU A 48 -20.24 34.88 52.94
N LEU A 49 -19.85 33.77 53.56
CA LEU A 49 -20.38 33.34 54.86
C LEU A 49 -20.08 34.37 55.97
N LYS A 50 -18.91 35.01 55.93
CA LYS A 50 -18.56 36.08 56.88
C LYS A 50 -19.43 37.32 56.66
N GLN A 51 -19.72 37.67 55.42
CA GLN A 51 -20.62 38.77 55.09
C GLN A 51 -22.04 38.49 55.59
N GLU A 52 -22.54 37.26 55.45
CA GLU A 52 -23.86 36.87 55.97
C GLU A 52 -23.95 36.99 57.50
N LEU A 53 -22.84 36.73 58.22
CA LEU A 53 -22.75 36.93 59.67
C LEU A 53 -22.78 38.44 60.02
N GLU A 54 -22.05 39.26 59.27
CA GLU A 54 -22.02 40.73 59.46
C GLU A 54 -23.39 41.36 59.15
N ASP A 55 -24.10 40.85 58.14
CA ASP A 55 -25.45 41.26 57.78
C ASP A 55 -26.54 40.72 58.74
N GLY A 56 -26.14 39.88 59.71
CA GLY A 56 -27.04 39.29 60.70
C GLY A 56 -28.01 38.24 60.12
N GLN A 57 -27.71 37.70 58.93
CA GLN A 57 -28.52 36.67 58.28
C GLN A 57 -28.31 35.29 58.92
N ILE A 58 -27.14 35.08 59.54
CA ILE A 58 -26.79 33.85 60.27
C ILE A 58 -26.27 34.19 61.67
N THR A 59 -26.40 33.24 62.60
CA THR A 59 -25.83 33.37 63.96
C THR A 59 -24.38 32.91 64.02
N ALA A 60 -23.64 33.30 65.06
CA ALA A 60 -22.26 32.86 65.28
C ALA A 60 -22.12 31.33 65.33
N ASP A 61 -23.08 30.64 65.96
CA ASP A 61 -23.10 29.17 66.02
C ASP A 61 -23.32 28.52 64.65
N GLN A 62 -24.11 29.16 63.76
CA GLN A 62 -24.31 28.70 62.39
C GLN A 62 -23.06 28.93 61.55
N PHE A 63 -22.41 30.07 61.71
CA PHE A 63 -21.15 30.40 61.04
C PHE A 63 -20.06 29.36 61.33
N GLU A 64 -19.84 29.00 62.60
CA GLU A 64 -18.83 28.02 62.99
C GLU A 64 -19.08 26.64 62.36
N LYS A 65 -20.36 26.23 62.32
CA LYS A 65 -20.76 24.97 61.70
C LYS A 65 -20.50 24.95 60.19
N TYR A 66 -20.89 26.01 59.49
CA TYR A 66 -20.70 26.09 58.03
C TYR A 66 -19.22 26.26 57.65
N GLN A 67 -18.45 26.98 58.47
CA GLN A 67 -17.00 27.07 58.29
C GLN A 67 -16.34 25.69 58.36
N LEU A 68 -16.66 24.90 59.38
CA LEU A 68 -16.13 23.54 59.54
C LEU A 68 -16.46 22.65 58.34
N ASP A 69 -17.71 22.71 57.85
CA ASP A 69 -18.14 21.92 56.70
C ASP A 69 -17.37 22.29 55.41
N ILE A 70 -17.12 23.58 55.19
CA ILE A 70 -16.35 24.07 54.03
C ILE A 70 -14.89 23.62 54.13
N GLU A 71 -14.27 23.70 55.31
CA GLU A 71 -12.88 23.27 55.53
C GLU A 71 -12.71 21.76 55.32
N MET A 72 -13.65 20.94 55.82
CA MET A 72 -13.63 19.48 55.61
C MET A 72 -13.79 19.12 54.13
N ALA A 73 -14.72 19.77 53.41
CA ALA A 73 -14.92 19.54 51.99
C ALA A 73 -13.66 19.92 51.17
N ALA A 74 -13.01 21.03 51.53
CA ALA A 74 -11.76 21.46 50.87
C ALA A 74 -10.63 20.44 51.08
N VAL A 75 -10.51 19.85 52.28
CA VAL A 75 -9.50 18.81 52.57
C VAL A 75 -9.78 17.52 51.79
N GLU A 76 -11.04 17.11 51.67
CA GLU A 76 -11.43 15.92 50.89
C GLU A 76 -11.16 16.10 49.39
N ASP A 77 -11.47 17.27 48.84
CA ASP A 77 -11.19 17.62 47.44
C ASP A 77 -9.68 17.62 47.14
N LEU A 78 -8.85 18.03 48.10
CA LEU A 78 -7.38 17.97 47.97
C LEU A 78 -6.85 16.52 48.02
N ASN A 79 -7.43 15.65 48.85
CA ASN A 79 -7.02 14.24 48.96
C ASN A 79 -7.45 13.38 47.75
N THR A 80 -8.66 13.63 47.23
CA THR A 80 -9.19 12.94 46.03
C THR A 80 -8.44 13.35 44.77
N SER A 81 -7.99 14.60 44.68
CA SER A 81 -7.15 15.11 43.59
C SER A 81 -5.77 14.45 43.56
N ASN A 82 -5.13 14.26 44.73
CA ASN A 82 -3.85 13.54 44.85
C ASN A 82 -3.97 12.05 44.47
N SER A 83 -5.11 11.41 44.71
CA SER A 83 -5.33 9.99 44.40
C SER A 83 -5.66 9.73 42.92
N SER A 84 -6.22 10.72 42.21
CA SER A 84 -6.61 10.59 40.79
C SER A 84 -5.45 10.82 39.81
N ALA A 85 -4.28 11.27 40.29
CA ALA A 85 -3.08 11.49 39.46
C ALA A 85 -2.40 10.20 38.95
N ALA A 86 -2.77 9.01 39.47
CA ALA A 86 -2.08 7.75 39.14
C ALA A 86 -2.64 6.99 37.93
N THR A 87 -3.72 7.44 37.28
CA THR A 87 -4.39 6.66 36.23
C THR A 87 -4.76 7.48 35.00
N HIS A 88 -3.79 8.08 34.30
CA HIS A 88 -4.05 8.70 32.99
C HIS A 88 -3.04 8.26 31.91
N GLY A 89 -3.52 7.48 30.93
CA GLY A 89 -3.21 7.76 29.52
C GLY A 89 -2.42 6.77 28.68
N LYS A 90 -2.24 5.50 29.07
CA LYS A 90 -1.58 4.50 28.18
C LYS A 90 -2.50 3.80 27.17
N GLY A 91 -3.81 3.99 27.25
CA GLY A 91 -4.78 3.30 26.39
C GLY A 91 -4.75 3.72 24.92
N ASN A 92 -4.71 5.02 24.64
CA ASN A 92 -4.86 5.52 23.27
C ASN A 92 -3.62 5.26 22.38
N THR A 93 -2.42 5.19 22.98
CA THR A 93 -1.17 4.85 22.27
C THR A 93 -1.07 3.36 21.93
N ILE A 94 -1.61 2.49 22.78
CA ILE A 94 -1.68 1.05 22.50
C ILE A 94 -2.66 0.79 21.36
N VAL A 95 -3.84 1.41 21.36
CA VAL A 95 -4.81 1.28 20.26
C VAL A 95 -4.23 1.81 18.95
N ALA A 96 -3.57 2.98 18.95
CA ALA A 96 -2.94 3.53 17.76
C ALA A 96 -1.82 2.61 17.22
N SER A 97 -1.01 2.03 18.10
CA SER A 97 0.06 1.11 17.70
C SER A 97 -0.51 -0.19 17.10
N SER A 98 -1.61 -0.71 17.67
CA SER A 98 -2.32 -1.87 17.14
C SER A 98 -2.87 -1.62 15.74
N VAL A 99 -3.44 -0.44 15.47
CA VAL A 99 -3.96 -0.09 14.14
C VAL A 99 -2.85 -0.06 13.09
N VAL A 100 -1.71 0.58 13.40
CA VAL A 100 -0.56 0.61 12.47
C VAL A 100 -0.04 -0.80 12.19
N LEU A 101 0.04 -1.65 13.22
CA LEU A 101 0.54 -3.03 13.10
C LEU A 101 -0.43 -3.91 12.28
N ILE A 102 -1.74 -3.71 12.44
CA ILE A 102 -2.79 -4.37 11.65
C ILE A 102 -2.69 -3.96 10.18
N VAL A 103 -2.50 -2.66 9.88
CA VAL A 103 -2.36 -2.17 8.50
C VAL A 103 -1.11 -2.77 7.83
N LEU A 104 0.02 -2.84 8.54
CA LEU A 104 1.25 -3.46 8.04
C LEU A 104 1.09 -4.96 7.76
N LEU A 105 0.47 -5.70 8.68
CA LEU A 105 0.22 -7.13 8.51
C LEU A 105 -0.78 -7.41 7.39
N ALA A 106 -1.88 -6.65 7.32
CA ALA A 106 -2.88 -6.78 6.27
C ALA A 106 -2.29 -6.48 4.88
N SER A 107 -1.50 -5.41 4.77
CA SER A 107 -0.77 -5.10 3.53
C SER A 107 0.14 -6.25 3.12
N THR A 108 0.94 -6.78 4.05
CA THR A 108 1.85 -7.90 3.77
C THR A 108 1.10 -9.16 3.34
N LEU A 109 -0.03 -9.49 3.98
CA LEU A 109 -0.88 -10.63 3.63
C LEU A 109 -1.50 -10.48 2.24
N ILE A 110 -2.01 -9.30 1.91
CA ILE A 110 -2.60 -9.00 0.59
C ILE A 110 -1.53 -9.10 -0.50
N TYR A 111 -0.31 -8.61 -0.24
CA TYR A 111 0.82 -8.76 -1.17
C TYR A 111 1.20 -10.22 -1.40
N GLN A 112 1.17 -11.07 -0.36
CA GLN A 112 1.45 -12.50 -0.53
C GLN A 112 0.34 -13.24 -1.29
N GLN A 113 -0.93 -12.90 -1.07
CA GLN A 113 -2.04 -13.56 -1.77
C GLN A 113 -2.14 -13.15 -3.25
N ASN A 114 -1.95 -11.87 -3.56
CA ASN A 114 -2.24 -11.32 -4.88
C ASN A 114 -0.98 -10.96 -5.70
N GLY A 115 0.11 -10.54 -5.05
CA GLY A 115 1.31 -10.04 -5.73
C GLY A 115 2.27 -11.13 -6.20
N PHE A 116 2.31 -12.28 -5.53
CA PHE A 116 3.29 -13.33 -5.85
C PHE A 116 2.80 -14.33 -6.91
N LYS A 117 1.50 -14.36 -7.21
CA LYS A 117 0.96 -15.32 -8.19
C LYS A 117 0.97 -14.80 -9.62
N GLN A 118 0.66 -13.52 -9.82
CA GLN A 118 0.41 -12.99 -11.16
C GLN A 118 1.70 -12.72 -11.96
N GLU A 119 2.79 -12.35 -11.30
CA GLU A 119 4.08 -12.05 -11.98
C GLU A 119 4.80 -13.34 -12.45
N PHE A 120 4.64 -14.47 -11.75
CA PHE A 120 5.29 -15.73 -12.14
C PHE A 120 4.48 -16.56 -13.14
N GLU A 121 3.15 -16.42 -13.16
CA GLU A 121 2.29 -17.14 -14.12
C GLU A 121 2.36 -16.52 -15.54
N ASP A 122 2.44 -15.19 -15.65
CA ASP A 122 2.57 -14.51 -16.95
C ASP A 122 3.94 -14.78 -17.62
N ASP A 123 5.04 -14.74 -16.86
CA ASP A 123 6.38 -15.05 -17.38
C ASP A 123 6.53 -16.52 -17.78
N GLN A 124 5.96 -17.46 -17.00
CA GLN A 124 5.99 -18.89 -17.35
C GLN A 124 5.10 -19.21 -18.56
N GLN A 125 3.94 -18.56 -18.70
CA GLN A 125 3.07 -18.75 -19.85
C GLN A 125 3.66 -18.15 -21.13
N GLN A 126 4.27 -16.96 -21.07
CA GLN A 126 4.94 -16.37 -22.23
C GLN A 126 6.14 -17.21 -22.68
N LEU A 127 6.97 -17.68 -21.75
CA LEU A 127 8.08 -18.59 -22.07
C LEU A 127 7.58 -19.94 -22.62
N ALA A 128 6.48 -20.48 -22.11
CA ALA A 128 5.91 -21.73 -22.62
C ALA A 128 5.33 -21.58 -24.03
N VAL A 129 4.67 -20.45 -24.32
CA VAL A 129 4.14 -20.15 -25.66
C VAL A 129 5.29 -19.94 -26.64
N GLU A 130 6.33 -19.19 -26.27
CA GLU A 130 7.50 -18.95 -27.12
C GLU A 130 8.25 -20.25 -27.45
N ASN A 131 8.54 -21.06 -26.43
CA ASN A 131 9.18 -22.37 -26.65
C ASN A 131 8.30 -23.31 -27.50
N SER A 132 6.97 -23.22 -27.38
CA SER A 132 6.06 -24.04 -28.20
C SER A 132 6.05 -23.62 -29.67
N LYS A 133 6.09 -22.32 -29.96
CA LYS A 133 6.17 -21.79 -31.32
C LYS A 133 7.47 -22.18 -31.99
N GLN A 134 8.58 -22.01 -31.29
CA GLN A 134 9.89 -22.36 -31.81
C GLN A 134 10.02 -23.88 -32.09
N ALA A 135 9.48 -24.72 -31.20
CA ALA A 135 9.44 -26.17 -31.43
C ALA A 135 8.55 -26.58 -32.63
N GLU A 136 7.49 -25.81 -32.92
CA GLU A 136 6.63 -26.03 -34.07
C GLU A 136 7.30 -25.59 -35.38
N ALA A 137 7.97 -24.42 -35.39
CA ALA A 137 8.76 -23.94 -36.52
C ALA A 137 9.89 -24.92 -36.88
N ASP A 138 10.66 -25.40 -35.89
CA ASP A 138 11.73 -26.39 -36.10
C ASP A 138 11.22 -27.69 -36.74
N LYS A 139 10.02 -28.13 -36.34
CA LYS A 139 9.36 -29.31 -36.89
C LYS A 139 8.93 -29.09 -38.34
N ILE A 140 8.38 -27.91 -38.66
CA ILE A 140 8.00 -27.55 -40.03
C ILE A 140 9.25 -27.51 -40.91
N ILE A 141 10.30 -26.80 -40.49
CA ILE A 141 11.59 -26.73 -41.19
C ILE A 141 12.11 -28.14 -41.50
N THR A 142 12.21 -29.00 -40.49
CA THR A 142 12.73 -30.37 -40.67
C THR A 142 11.88 -31.19 -41.64
N THR A 143 10.56 -31.03 -41.59
CA THR A 143 9.63 -31.78 -42.47
C THR A 143 9.75 -31.31 -43.91
N VAL A 144 9.79 -30.00 -44.13
CA VAL A 144 9.89 -29.39 -45.46
C VAL A 144 11.27 -29.67 -46.08
N GLU A 145 12.36 -29.57 -45.30
CA GLU A 145 13.70 -29.93 -45.77
C GLU A 145 13.79 -31.40 -46.22
N LYS A 146 13.14 -32.31 -45.49
CA LYS A 146 13.08 -33.71 -45.89
C LYS A 146 12.30 -33.88 -47.18
N PHE A 147 11.18 -33.18 -47.32
CA PHE A 147 10.36 -33.24 -48.52
C PHE A 147 11.11 -32.69 -49.76
N ILE A 148 11.84 -31.60 -49.61
CA ILE A 148 12.69 -31.03 -50.67
C ILE A 148 13.81 -32.01 -51.06
N LYS A 149 14.41 -32.73 -50.11
CA LYS A 149 15.41 -33.78 -50.42
C LYS A 149 14.82 -34.92 -51.24
N GLU A 150 13.55 -35.26 -51.02
CA GLU A 150 12.83 -36.30 -51.77
C GLU A 150 12.31 -35.76 -53.11
N ASN A 151 11.99 -34.47 -53.21
CA ASN A 151 11.43 -33.79 -54.38
C ASN A 151 12.20 -32.47 -54.68
N PRO A 152 13.40 -32.55 -55.28
CA PRO A 152 14.28 -31.38 -55.43
C PRO A 152 13.77 -30.31 -56.40
N GLU A 153 12.79 -30.65 -57.25
CA GLU A 153 12.22 -29.72 -58.24
C GLU A 153 10.99 -28.96 -57.70
N ASP A 154 10.54 -29.24 -56.47
CA ASP A 154 9.37 -28.59 -55.90
C ASP A 154 9.67 -27.16 -55.41
N VAL A 155 9.26 -26.19 -56.22
CA VAL A 155 9.38 -24.75 -55.95
C VAL A 155 8.51 -24.32 -54.77
N GLU A 156 7.33 -24.90 -54.61
CA GLU A 156 6.36 -24.49 -53.59
C GLU A 156 6.88 -24.80 -52.19
N SER A 157 7.43 -26.00 -51.98
CA SER A 157 8.05 -26.37 -50.69
C SER A 157 9.26 -25.49 -50.33
N ARG A 158 10.02 -25.01 -51.32
CA ARG A 158 11.17 -24.12 -51.08
C ARG A 158 10.70 -22.70 -50.69
N VAL A 159 9.60 -22.22 -51.26
CA VAL A 159 8.98 -20.95 -50.85
C VAL A 159 8.48 -21.05 -49.40
N ILE A 160 7.81 -22.16 -49.05
CA ILE A 160 7.35 -22.41 -47.68
C ILE A 160 8.53 -22.40 -46.69
N LEU A 161 9.65 -23.06 -47.04
CA LEU A 161 10.84 -23.07 -46.18
C LEU A 161 11.41 -21.66 -45.98
N ALA A 162 11.48 -20.86 -47.04
CA ALA A 162 11.99 -19.50 -46.97
C ALA A 162 11.09 -18.57 -46.12
N GLN A 163 9.76 -18.73 -46.23
CA GLN A 163 8.80 -17.98 -45.41
C GLN A 163 8.94 -18.31 -43.92
N VAL A 164 9.06 -19.60 -43.58
CA VAL A 164 9.28 -20.02 -42.19
C VAL A 164 10.61 -19.49 -41.65
N TYR A 165 11.66 -19.39 -42.48
CA TYR A 165 12.90 -18.74 -42.09
C TYR A 165 12.77 -17.22 -41.89
N ILE A 166 11.90 -16.53 -42.63
CA ILE A 166 11.60 -15.11 -42.38
C ILE A 166 10.83 -14.94 -41.07
N GLU A 167 9.85 -15.80 -40.79
CA GLU A 167 9.06 -15.77 -39.55
C GLU A 167 9.93 -16.02 -38.30
N GLU A 168 10.97 -16.85 -38.42
CA GLU A 168 11.96 -17.11 -37.36
C GLU A 168 13.13 -16.10 -37.35
N GLU A 169 13.01 -14.99 -38.08
CA GLU A 169 14.04 -13.93 -38.21
C GLU A 169 15.40 -14.43 -38.75
N ARG A 170 15.42 -15.59 -39.43
CA ARG A 170 16.59 -16.21 -40.07
C ARG A 170 16.75 -15.75 -41.52
N PHE A 171 16.88 -14.44 -41.71
CA PHE A 171 16.94 -13.80 -43.02
C PHE A 171 18.04 -14.33 -43.94
N SER A 172 19.22 -14.69 -43.39
CA SER A 172 20.32 -15.24 -44.18
C SER A 172 19.99 -16.57 -44.84
N ASP A 173 19.22 -17.42 -44.14
CA ASP A 173 18.84 -18.75 -44.64
C ASP A 173 17.72 -18.60 -45.66
N ALA A 174 16.75 -17.73 -45.40
CA ALA A 174 15.71 -17.37 -46.37
C ALA A 174 16.30 -16.83 -47.68
N ALA A 175 17.26 -15.91 -47.60
CA ALA A 175 17.92 -15.33 -48.77
C ALA A 175 18.70 -16.37 -49.59
N ALA A 176 19.27 -17.39 -48.94
CA ALA A 176 19.93 -18.49 -49.64
C ALA A 176 18.91 -19.33 -50.45
N ILE A 177 17.77 -19.67 -49.86
CA ILE A 177 16.71 -20.42 -50.53
C ILE A 177 16.11 -19.62 -51.70
N TYR A 178 15.84 -18.33 -51.51
CA TYR A 178 15.35 -17.46 -52.59
C TYR A 178 16.36 -17.28 -53.72
N ARG A 179 17.66 -17.25 -53.43
CA ARG A 179 18.70 -17.25 -54.47
C ARG A 179 18.66 -18.52 -55.31
N GLU A 180 18.54 -19.69 -54.68
CA GLU A 180 18.43 -20.95 -55.41
C GLU A 180 17.10 -21.07 -56.18
N LEU A 181 16.04 -20.39 -55.75
CA LEU A 181 14.77 -20.31 -56.49
C LEU A 181 14.88 -19.39 -57.71
N TYR A 182 15.57 -18.26 -57.56
CA TYR A 182 15.85 -17.33 -58.65
C TYR A 182 16.68 -17.98 -59.77
N ASP A 183 17.65 -18.82 -59.41
CA ASP A 183 18.47 -19.54 -60.40
C ASP A 183 17.68 -20.60 -61.20
N ILE A 184 16.55 -21.09 -60.67
CA ILE A 184 15.68 -22.09 -61.31
C ILE A 184 14.59 -21.43 -62.16
N ASN A 185 13.93 -20.39 -61.62
CA ASN A 185 12.87 -19.67 -62.34
C ASN A 185 12.96 -18.15 -62.09
N PRO A 186 13.75 -17.41 -62.89
CA PRO A 186 14.00 -15.99 -62.67
C PRO A 186 12.83 -15.07 -63.04
N GLU A 187 11.74 -15.61 -63.61
CA GLU A 187 10.56 -14.82 -64.02
C GLU A 187 9.39 -14.86 -63.03
N GLU A 188 9.51 -15.59 -61.90
CA GLU A 188 8.43 -15.69 -60.92
C GLU A 188 8.35 -14.41 -60.03
N PRO A 189 7.27 -13.61 -60.10
CA PRO A 189 7.19 -12.31 -59.42
C PRO A 189 7.30 -12.41 -57.90
N ASP A 190 6.75 -13.46 -57.30
CA ASP A 190 6.73 -13.66 -55.85
C ASP A 190 8.12 -14.02 -55.29
N VAL A 191 8.99 -14.66 -56.10
CA VAL A 191 10.38 -14.95 -55.73
C VAL A 191 11.21 -13.66 -55.75
N LEU A 192 10.97 -12.78 -56.73
CA LEU A 192 11.69 -11.51 -56.89
C LEU A 192 11.36 -10.51 -55.78
N VAL A 193 10.09 -10.40 -55.37
CA VAL A 193 9.67 -9.48 -54.31
C VAL A 193 10.24 -9.93 -52.97
N ASN A 194 10.07 -11.20 -52.61
CA ASN A 194 10.52 -11.70 -51.32
C ASN A 194 12.06 -11.79 -51.22
N TYR A 195 12.77 -11.99 -52.33
CA TYR A 195 14.24 -11.91 -52.36
C TYR A 195 14.77 -10.49 -52.11
N ALA A 196 14.05 -9.46 -52.53
CA ALA A 196 14.44 -8.08 -52.31
C ALA A 196 14.11 -7.57 -50.89
N GLU A 197 13.17 -8.22 -50.20
CA GLU A 197 12.73 -7.89 -48.84
C GLU A 197 13.51 -8.62 -47.74
N ALA A 198 14.10 -9.79 -48.04
CA ALA A 198 14.94 -10.58 -47.14
C ALA A 198 16.41 -10.11 -47.11
#